data_AF-A0A831WP03-F1
#
_entry.id   AF-A0A831WP03-F1
#
_cell.length_a   1.000
_cell.length_b   1.000
_cell.length_c   1.000
_cell.angle_alpha   90.00
_cell.angle_beta   90.00
_cell.angle_gamma   90.00
#
_symmetry.space_group_name_H-M   'P 1'
#
loop_
_entity.id
_entity.type
_entity.pdbx_description
1 polymer ?
#
loop_
_entity_poly.entity_id
_entity_poly.type
_entity_poly.pdbx_seq_one_letter_code
_entity_poly.pdbx_strand_id
1 'polypeptide(L)'
;MALQFGILKAPFILTPLSVLILFAGIFFTIAKYGIGKIWLDISTKELQLILEVLLLLIISVINIIFVSAILKIILTLFLTVIFIIFNQQILLFFMRSFFRRDMQLLTSSKIFINEILTSPSLSDLFSKIVKFYYETLNPENVYLYHWNKKNELVLLIRKGDKEGKNLKFTRSFFEVFKKMNFSEVVEIKRVLYLSEEVRKIFNIFKETEARIIIPYYCGDEILYFLILSSKKNNAPYRKVEIEIMNKHTGFIITSIKNIFLFEELKNIRYIKKFNQVVTRISNELILSTKRLKILNRNNIFKVKNQIIHSIKKMKIMVGVIKGAIV
;
A
#
# COMPACT_ATOMS: atom_id res chain seq x y z
N MET A 1 16.79 -5.20 13.27
CA MET A 1 17.66 -4.31 14.07
C MET A 1 16.98 -4.18 15.42
N ALA A 2 17.51 -4.86 16.43
CA ALA A 2 16.83 -5.19 17.66
C ALA A 2 16.66 -3.99 18.59
N LEU A 3 15.41 -3.75 19.01
CA LEU A 3 15.06 -2.99 20.20
C LEU A 3 15.53 -3.78 21.43
N GLN A 4 16.70 -3.44 21.96
CA GLN A 4 17.07 -3.84 23.32
C GLN A 4 16.54 -2.79 24.29
N PHE A 5 15.42 -3.13 24.93
CA PHE A 5 14.97 -2.52 26.17
C PHE A 5 16.06 -2.70 27.23
N GLY A 6 16.75 -1.61 27.55
CA GLY A 6 17.56 -1.50 28.76
C GLY A 6 16.62 -1.49 29.96
N ILE A 7 16.35 -2.67 30.50
CA ILE A 7 15.76 -2.84 31.83
C ILE A 7 16.74 -2.20 32.82
N LEU A 8 16.25 -1.21 33.54
CA LEU A 8 16.93 -0.54 34.64
C LEU A 8 17.53 -1.58 35.59
N LYS A 9 18.85 -1.74 35.58
CA LYS A 9 19.58 -1.99 36.81
C LYS A 9 19.58 -0.66 37.56
N ALA A 10 18.56 -0.41 38.37
CA ALA A 10 18.64 0.62 39.39
C ALA A 10 19.72 0.14 40.37
N PRO A 11 20.90 0.79 40.45
CA PRO A 11 21.73 0.58 41.62
C PRO A 11 20.88 0.99 42.82
N PHE A 12 21.07 0.34 43.96
CA PHE A 12 20.62 0.86 45.24
C PHE A 12 21.26 2.24 45.43
N ILE A 13 20.62 3.27 44.87
CA ILE A 13 20.85 4.65 45.20
C ILE A 13 20.24 4.73 46.59
N LEU A 14 21.06 4.49 47.61
CA LEU A 14 20.90 5.22 48.85
C LEU A 14 20.81 6.68 48.39
N THR A 15 19.59 7.18 48.28
CA THR A 15 19.35 8.55 47.86
C THR A 15 20.17 9.42 48.80
N PRO A 16 20.79 10.51 48.30
CA PRO A 16 21.50 11.44 49.17
C PRO A 16 20.69 11.78 50.42
N LEU A 17 19.35 11.80 50.28
CA LEU A 17 18.36 11.90 51.34
C LEU A 17 18.46 10.82 52.44
N SER A 18 18.57 9.53 52.08
CA SER A 18 18.68 8.43 53.05
C SER A 18 19.98 8.48 53.87
N VAL A 19 21.10 8.87 53.25
CA VAL A 19 22.38 9.09 53.94
C VAL A 19 22.28 10.32 54.85
N LEU A 20 21.61 11.38 54.40
CA LEU A 20 21.40 12.60 55.19
C LEU A 20 20.50 12.36 56.41
N ILE A 21 19.45 11.54 56.29
CA ILE A 21 18.58 11.13 57.40
C ILE A 21 19.37 10.31 58.42
N LEU A 22 20.25 9.40 57.96
CA LEU A 22 21.08 8.57 58.82
C LEU A 22 22.13 9.41 59.58
N PHE A 23 22.79 10.36 58.89
CA PHE A 23 23.69 11.31 59.53
C PHE A 23 22.98 12.27 60.49
N ALA A 24 21.78 12.74 60.15
CA ALA A 24 20.97 13.57 61.04
C ALA A 24 20.56 12.81 62.31
N GLY A 25 20.17 11.54 62.18
CA GLY A 25 19.85 10.67 63.31
C GLY A 25 21.05 10.42 64.22
N ILE A 26 22.23 10.11 63.65
CA ILE A 26 23.47 9.93 64.40
C ILE A 26 23.88 11.24 65.10
N PHE A 27 23.81 12.38 64.40
CA PHE A 27 24.14 13.69 64.95
C PHE A 27 23.20 14.08 66.11
N PHE A 28 21.89 13.85 65.98
CA PHE A 28 20.92 14.09 67.06
C PHE A 28 21.18 13.19 68.27
N THR A 29 21.58 11.94 68.03
CA THR A 29 21.88 10.98 69.10
C THR A 29 23.17 11.36 69.84
N ILE A 30 24.22 11.75 69.10
CA ILE A 30 25.49 12.23 69.67
C ILE A 30 25.29 13.56 70.40
N ALA A 31 24.49 14.49 69.86
CA ALA A 31 24.14 15.73 70.54
C ALA A 31 23.37 15.46 71.85
N LYS A 32 22.36 14.58 71.81
CA LYS A 32 21.58 14.20 73.00
C LYS A 32 22.44 13.56 74.10
N TYR A 33 23.43 12.74 73.74
CA TYR A 33 24.30 12.05 74.70
C TYR A 33 25.54 12.87 75.13
N GLY A 34 26.13 13.66 74.24
CA GLY A 34 27.31 14.48 74.53
C GLY A 34 26.99 15.74 75.35
N ILE A 35 25.82 16.33 75.12
CA ILE A 35 25.38 17.54 75.81
C ILE A 35 24.98 17.22 77.27
N GLY A 36 24.40 16.05 77.54
CA GLY A 36 23.99 15.66 78.90
C GLY A 36 25.12 15.51 79.93
N LYS A 37 26.39 15.47 79.49
CA LYS A 37 27.55 15.24 80.38
C LYS A 37 28.42 16.48 80.63
N ILE A 38 28.20 17.58 79.90
CA ILE A 38 28.95 18.86 80.04
C ILE A 38 28.04 19.98 80.61
N TRP A 39 26.86 19.63 81.15
CA TRP A 39 25.76 20.57 81.43
C TRP A 39 25.53 20.96 82.89
N LEU A 40 26.59 20.99 83.70
CA LEU A 40 26.54 21.63 85.01
C LEU A 40 27.23 23.01 84.91
N ASP A 41 26.42 24.06 85.04
CA ASP A 41 26.78 25.48 85.24
C ASP A 41 26.90 26.44 84.04
N ILE A 42 26.05 26.31 83.01
CA ILE A 42 25.75 27.43 82.11
C ILE A 42 24.22 27.64 82.07
N SER A 43 23.79 28.90 82.25
CA SER A 43 22.38 29.32 82.23
C SER A 43 21.62 28.68 81.07
N THR A 44 20.68 27.80 81.40
CA THR A 44 19.97 26.93 80.46
C THR A 44 19.29 27.66 79.30
N LYS A 45 19.00 28.95 79.46
CA LYS A 45 18.38 29.81 78.45
C LYS A 45 19.35 30.25 77.34
N GLU A 46 20.60 30.55 77.66
CA GLU A 46 21.58 31.02 76.66
C GLU A 46 22.00 29.87 75.75
N LEU A 47 22.20 28.68 76.32
CA LEU A 47 22.48 27.48 75.54
C LEU A 47 21.29 27.05 74.67
N GLN A 48 20.06 27.19 75.17
CA GLN A 48 18.86 26.92 74.38
C GLN A 48 18.76 27.87 73.18
N LEU A 49 18.99 29.17 73.39
CA LEU A 49 19.00 30.16 72.31
C LEU A 49 20.08 29.86 71.26
N ILE A 50 21.30 29.52 71.70
CA ILE A 50 22.40 29.15 70.80
C ILE A 50 22.02 27.91 69.99
N LEU A 51 21.41 26.89 70.60
CA LEU A 51 20.99 25.67 69.92
C LEU A 51 19.88 25.93 68.88
N GLU A 52 18.90 26.76 69.22
CA GLU A 52 17.83 27.16 68.30
C GLU A 52 18.38 27.92 67.08
N VAL A 53 19.32 28.85 67.30
CA VAL A 53 20.00 29.59 66.22
C VAL A 53 20.82 28.64 65.34
N LEU A 54 21.56 27.70 65.94
CA LEU A 54 22.35 26.70 65.21
C LEU A 54 21.46 25.80 64.35
N LEU A 55 20.32 25.37 64.90
CA LEU A 55 19.36 24.52 64.19
C LEU A 55 18.72 25.27 63.01
N LEU A 56 18.35 26.54 63.18
CA LEU A 56 17.86 27.39 62.09
C LEU A 56 18.90 27.59 60.98
N LEU A 57 20.17 27.80 61.34
CA LEU A 57 21.27 27.91 60.37
C LEU A 57 21.46 26.61 59.58
N ILE A 58 21.43 25.45 60.24
CA ILE A 58 21.55 24.15 59.58
C ILE A 58 20.39 23.91 58.61
N ILE A 59 19.15 24.21 59.03
CA ILE A 59 17.97 24.09 58.16
C ILE A 59 18.08 25.00 56.93
N SER A 60 18.55 26.24 57.11
CA SER A 60 18.76 27.19 56.02
C SER A 60 19.78 26.67 54.99
N VAL A 61 20.92 26.15 55.45
CA VAL A 61 21.96 25.58 54.58
C VAL A 61 21.44 24.36 53.81
N ILE A 62 20.72 23.45 54.46
CA ILE A 62 20.12 22.27 53.81
C ILE A 62 19.11 22.71 52.75
N ASN A 63 18.26 23.69 53.04
CA ASN A 63 17.28 24.21 52.08
C ASN A 63 17.96 24.82 50.84
N ILE A 64 19.05 25.57 51.01
CA ILE A 64 19.82 26.13 49.88
C ILE A 64 20.39 25.01 49.00
N ILE A 65 20.98 23.98 49.60
CA ILE A 65 21.52 22.83 48.86
C ILE A 65 20.41 22.08 48.11
N PHE A 66 19.26 21.86 48.75
CA PHE A 66 18.13 21.15 48.16
C PHE A 66 17.51 21.92 47.00
N VAL A 67 17.27 23.23 47.17
CA VAL A 67 16.78 24.11 46.09
C VAL A 67 17.77 24.14 44.94
N SER A 68 19.08 24.23 45.20
CA SER A 68 20.12 24.16 44.17
C SER A 68 20.09 22.82 43.40
N ALA A 69 19.91 21.70 44.10
CA ALA A 69 19.83 20.37 43.48
C ALA A 69 18.58 20.23 42.59
N ILE A 70 17.41 20.66 43.05
CA ILE A 70 16.18 20.68 42.26
C ILE A 70 16.36 21.54 41.00
N LEU A 71 16.93 22.73 41.15
CA LEU A 71 17.13 23.66 40.03
C LEU A 71 18.07 23.06 38.97
N LYS A 72 19.13 22.35 39.39
CA LYS A 72 20.03 21.62 38.47
C LYS A 72 19.31 20.50 37.73
N ILE A 73 18.45 19.74 38.40
CA ILE A 73 17.68 18.66 37.76
C ILE A 73 16.72 19.25 36.72
N ILE A 74 15.98 20.30 37.08
CA ILE A 74 15.05 21.00 36.16
C ILE A 74 15.81 21.53 34.95
N LEU A 75 16.95 22.21 35.17
CA LEU A 75 17.78 22.74 34.09
C LEU A 75 18.31 21.62 33.17
N THR A 76 18.76 20.51 33.75
CA THR A 76 19.26 19.36 32.98
C THR A 76 18.16 18.74 32.13
N LEU A 77 16.96 18.55 32.68
CA LEU A 77 15.80 18.05 31.94
C LEU A 77 15.41 19.02 30.82
N PHE A 78 15.37 20.32 31.12
CA PHE A 78 15.06 21.36 30.14
C PHE A 78 16.06 21.38 28.98
N LEU A 79 17.37 21.35 29.28
CA LEU A 79 18.42 21.27 28.28
C LEU A 79 18.34 19.97 27.47
N THR A 80 17.98 18.85 28.10
CA THR A 80 17.81 17.56 27.40
C THR A 80 16.64 17.62 26.41
N VAL A 81 15.51 18.21 26.82
CA VAL A 81 14.35 18.38 25.93
C VAL A 81 14.70 19.30 24.75
N ILE A 82 15.36 20.44 25.01
CA ILE A 82 15.84 21.34 23.96
C ILE A 82 16.79 20.59 23.03
N PHE A 83 17.74 19.84 23.57
CA PHE A 83 18.70 19.08 22.77
C PHE A 83 17.99 18.05 21.88
N ILE A 84 16.99 17.33 22.39
CA ILE A 84 16.21 16.37 21.58
C ILE A 84 15.49 17.09 20.42
N ILE A 85 14.80 18.20 20.69
CA ILE A 85 14.08 18.98 19.68
C ILE A 85 15.08 19.51 18.63
N PHE A 86 16.19 20.10 19.07
CA PHE A 86 17.18 20.69 18.20
C PHE A 86 17.87 19.63 17.34
N ASN A 87 18.20 18.48 17.91
CA ASN A 87 18.84 17.37 17.19
C ASN A 87 17.88 16.76 16.15
N GLN A 88 16.58 16.67 16.44
CA GLN A 88 15.58 16.28 15.44
C GLN A 88 15.47 17.29 14.29
N GLN A 89 15.48 18.60 14.58
CA GLN A 89 15.43 19.63 13.54
C GLN A 89 16.70 19.68 12.69
N ILE A 90 17.88 19.54 13.31
CA ILE A 90 19.16 19.41 12.61
C ILE A 90 19.12 18.17 11.71
N LEU A 91 18.68 17.02 12.22
CA LEU A 91 18.56 15.80 11.42
C LEU A 91 17.62 16.02 10.22
N LEU A 92 16.46 16.66 10.41
CA LEU A 92 15.53 17.00 9.33
C LEU A 92 16.15 17.99 8.34
N PHE A 93 16.93 18.97 8.82
CA PHE A 93 17.64 19.93 7.97
C PHE A 93 18.74 19.26 7.15
N PHE A 94 19.54 18.38 7.76
CA PHE A 94 20.54 17.57 7.06
C PHE A 94 19.89 16.63 6.05
N MET A 95 18.79 15.98 6.43
CA MET A 95 17.99 15.16 5.52
C MET A 95 17.49 15.98 4.33
N ARG A 96 16.98 17.18 4.56
CA ARG A 96 16.46 18.06 3.50
C ARG A 96 17.55 18.63 2.60
N SER A 97 18.72 18.94 3.16
CA SER A 97 19.82 19.58 2.44
C SER A 97 20.66 18.56 1.66
N PHE A 98 21.03 17.44 2.27
CA PHE A 98 21.89 16.43 1.64
C PHE A 98 21.09 15.38 0.84
N PHE A 99 19.85 15.07 1.24
CA PHE A 99 19.00 14.06 0.61
C PHE A 99 17.81 14.67 -0.15
N ARG A 100 17.91 15.93 -0.59
CA ARG A 100 16.84 16.63 -1.33
C ARG A 100 16.29 15.80 -2.48
N ARG A 101 17.16 15.13 -3.25
CA ARG A 101 16.76 14.26 -4.37
C ARG A 101 15.99 13.02 -3.90
N ASP A 102 16.44 12.39 -2.82
CA ASP A 102 15.78 11.18 -2.31
C ASP A 102 14.43 11.53 -1.65
N MET A 103 14.32 12.68 -0.99
CA MET A 103 13.04 13.20 -0.47
C MET A 103 12.07 13.58 -1.58
N GLN A 104 12.56 14.16 -2.68
CA GLN A 104 11.74 14.40 -3.88
C GLN A 104 11.27 13.07 -4.47
N LEU A 105 12.16 12.08 -4.61
CA LEU A 105 11.83 10.75 -5.12
C LEU A 105 10.76 10.05 -4.25
N LEU A 106 10.86 10.14 -2.92
CA LEU A 106 9.87 9.60 -1.99
C LEU A 106 8.53 10.31 -2.10
N THR A 107 8.53 11.64 -2.27
CA THR A 107 7.30 12.42 -2.46
C THR A 107 6.64 12.05 -3.80
N SER A 108 7.40 12.00 -4.89
CA SER A 108 6.92 11.58 -6.21
C SER A 108 6.40 10.14 -6.20
N SER A 109 7.06 9.24 -5.46
CA SER A 109 6.63 7.86 -5.25
C SER A 109 5.26 7.79 -4.56
N LYS A 110 5.01 8.58 -3.51
CA LYS A 110 3.69 8.63 -2.85
C LYS A 110 2.59 9.12 -3.78
N ILE A 111 2.85 10.18 -4.56
CA ILE A 111 1.90 10.72 -5.53
C ILE A 111 1.58 9.64 -6.58
N PHE A 112 2.62 9.02 -7.13
CA PHE A 112 2.49 7.93 -8.10
C PHE A 112 1.64 6.76 -7.59
N ILE A 113 1.86 6.32 -6.35
CA ILE A 113 1.06 5.24 -5.73
C ILE A 113 -0.43 5.60 -5.74
N ASN A 114 -0.79 6.84 -5.39
CA ASN A 114 -2.18 7.28 -5.42
C ASN A 114 -2.75 7.33 -6.85
N GLU A 115 -1.95 7.75 -7.84
CA GLU A 115 -2.36 7.80 -9.24
C GLU A 115 -2.62 6.40 -9.84
N ILE A 116 -1.80 5.40 -9.49
CA ILE A 116 -1.98 4.02 -9.98
C ILE A 116 -3.14 3.30 -9.29
N LEU A 117 -3.42 3.62 -8.03
CA LEU A 117 -4.55 3.02 -7.29
C LEU A 117 -5.91 3.55 -7.80
N THR A 118 -5.94 4.74 -8.38
CA THR A 118 -7.14 5.39 -8.92
C THR A 118 -7.29 5.24 -10.43
N SER A 119 -6.44 4.44 -11.09
CA SER A 119 -6.48 4.25 -12.54
C SER A 119 -7.72 3.43 -12.97
N PRO A 120 -8.56 3.92 -13.89
CA PRO A 120 -9.82 3.28 -14.26
C PRO A 120 -9.66 2.13 -15.27
N SER A 121 -8.52 2.03 -15.97
CA SER A 121 -8.25 0.99 -16.97
C SER A 121 -6.77 0.60 -16.99
N LEU A 122 -6.48 -0.59 -17.54
CA LEU A 122 -5.10 -1.07 -17.67
C LEU A 122 -4.24 -0.16 -18.56
N SER A 123 -4.83 0.40 -19.63
CA SER A 123 -4.11 1.31 -20.51
C SER A 123 -3.67 2.59 -19.79
N ASP A 124 -4.54 3.16 -18.94
CA ASP A 124 -4.21 4.35 -18.13
C ASP A 124 -3.14 4.02 -17.08
N LEU A 125 -3.32 2.90 -16.38
CA LEU A 125 -2.35 2.41 -15.40
C LEU A 125 -0.96 2.23 -16.01
N PHE A 126 -0.86 1.53 -17.14
CA PHE A 126 0.40 1.27 -17.83
C PHE A 126 1.06 2.56 -18.34
N SER A 127 0.27 3.51 -18.86
CA SER A 127 0.76 4.82 -19.27
C SER A 127 1.37 5.58 -18.10
N LYS A 128 0.69 5.62 -16.94
CA LYS A 128 1.19 6.24 -15.71
C LYS A 128 2.48 5.59 -15.21
N ILE A 129 2.55 4.26 -15.20
CA ILE A 129 3.76 3.51 -14.80
C ILE A 129 4.95 3.89 -15.69
N VAL A 130 4.80 3.79 -17.00
CA VAL A 130 5.89 4.10 -17.95
C VAL A 130 6.29 5.56 -17.86
N LYS A 131 5.30 6.47 -17.76
CA LYS A 131 5.53 7.91 -17.61
C LYS A 131 6.33 8.23 -16.35
N PHE A 132 5.90 7.71 -15.21
CA PHE A 132 6.56 7.94 -13.92
C PHE A 132 8.02 7.50 -13.94
N TYR A 133 8.31 6.28 -14.39
CA TYR A 133 9.68 5.77 -14.40
C TYR A 133 10.58 6.53 -15.39
N TYR A 134 10.04 6.91 -16.55
CA TYR A 134 10.78 7.71 -17.53
C TYR A 134 11.12 9.10 -16.98
N GLU A 135 10.16 9.79 -16.36
CA GLU A 135 10.35 11.16 -15.87
C GLU A 135 11.18 11.21 -14.58
N THR A 136 11.01 10.23 -13.71
CA THR A 136 11.62 10.25 -12.36
C THR A 136 13.03 9.70 -12.35
N LEU A 137 13.29 8.60 -13.07
CA LEU A 137 14.60 7.94 -13.06
C LEU A 137 15.49 8.35 -14.23
N ASN A 138 14.93 9.08 -15.20
CA ASN A 138 15.59 9.53 -16.43
C ASN A 138 16.38 8.44 -17.19
N PRO A 139 15.79 7.25 -17.43
CA PRO A 139 16.33 6.29 -18.39
C PRO A 139 16.29 6.85 -19.82
N GLU A 140 17.12 6.32 -20.72
CA GLU A 140 17.01 6.58 -22.15
C GLU A 140 15.67 6.03 -22.69
N ASN A 141 15.28 4.82 -22.24
CA ASN A 141 14.09 4.13 -22.68
C ASN A 141 13.42 3.37 -21.52
N VAL A 142 12.09 3.38 -21.54
CA VAL A 142 11.23 2.53 -20.70
C VAL A 142 10.29 1.74 -21.60
N TYR A 143 10.28 0.43 -21.42
CA TYR A 143 9.41 -0.49 -22.16
C TYR A 143 8.55 -1.29 -21.19
N LEU A 144 7.26 -1.39 -21.49
CA LEU A 144 6.36 -2.31 -20.81
C LEU A 144 5.93 -3.41 -21.78
N TYR A 145 6.24 -4.65 -21.44
CA TYR A 145 5.87 -5.83 -22.21
C TYR A 145 4.81 -6.65 -21.48
N HIS A 146 3.94 -7.30 -22.25
CA HIS A 146 3.03 -8.34 -21.80
C HIS A 146 3.54 -9.71 -22.23
N TRP A 147 3.56 -10.65 -21.29
CA TRP A 147 3.83 -12.05 -21.58
C TRP A 147 2.54 -12.75 -22.04
N ASN A 148 2.49 -13.10 -23.33
CA ASN A 148 1.31 -13.76 -23.89
C ASN A 148 1.36 -15.29 -23.71
N LYS A 149 0.23 -15.97 -23.94
CA LYS A 149 0.13 -17.44 -23.87
C LYS A 149 0.96 -18.18 -24.93
N LYS A 150 1.48 -17.48 -25.94
CA LYS A 150 2.37 -18.01 -26.97
C LYS A 150 3.85 -17.91 -26.60
N ASN A 151 4.16 -17.50 -25.36
CA ASN A 151 5.51 -17.25 -24.86
C ASN A 151 6.26 -16.12 -25.59
N GLU A 152 5.53 -15.11 -26.07
CA GLU A 152 6.09 -13.92 -26.70
C GLU A 152 5.92 -12.71 -25.76
N LEU A 153 6.93 -11.84 -25.72
CA LEU A 153 6.81 -10.52 -25.10
C LEU A 153 6.27 -9.53 -26.13
N VAL A 154 5.01 -9.17 -25.95
CA VAL A 154 4.32 -8.18 -26.77
C VAL A 154 4.54 -6.81 -26.14
N LEU A 155 5.12 -5.88 -26.89
CA LEU A 155 5.32 -4.51 -26.43
C LEU A 155 3.95 -3.83 -26.29
N LEU A 156 3.62 -3.37 -25.08
CA LEU A 156 2.39 -2.63 -24.82
C LEU A 156 2.61 -1.13 -24.97
N ILE A 157 3.60 -0.59 -24.26
CA ILE A 157 3.87 0.86 -24.19
C ILE A 157 5.38 1.07 -24.17
N ARG A 158 5.84 2.13 -24.86
CA ARG A 158 7.21 2.62 -24.80
C ARG A 158 7.27 4.11 -24.55
N LYS A 159 8.35 4.57 -23.91
CA LYS A 159 8.74 5.98 -23.84
C LYS A 159 10.26 6.10 -23.87
N GLY A 160 10.81 6.85 -24.82
CA GLY A 160 12.24 7.00 -25.02
C GLY A 160 12.63 7.30 -26.47
N ASP A 161 13.93 7.41 -26.70
CA ASP A 161 14.50 7.88 -27.96
C ASP A 161 14.62 6.76 -29.01
N LYS A 162 14.63 5.49 -28.60
CA LYS A 162 14.78 4.32 -29.50
C LYS A 162 13.45 3.63 -29.80
N GLU A 163 13.33 3.11 -31.01
CA GLU A 163 12.22 2.23 -31.39
C GLU A 163 12.20 0.95 -30.55
N GLY A 164 11.02 0.58 -30.07
CA GLY A 164 10.79 -0.70 -29.41
C GLY A 164 10.33 -1.72 -30.44
N LYS A 165 10.78 -2.96 -30.31
CA LYS A 165 10.34 -4.09 -31.14
C LYS A 165 9.66 -5.13 -30.25
N ASN A 166 8.72 -5.87 -30.82
CA ASN A 166 8.21 -7.07 -30.17
C ASN A 166 9.35 -8.10 -30.08
N LEU A 167 9.47 -8.73 -28.91
CA LEU A 167 10.55 -9.65 -28.64
C LEU A 167 9.98 -11.07 -28.55
N LYS A 168 10.51 -11.97 -29.37
CA LYS A 168 10.17 -13.40 -29.30
C LYS A 168 11.11 -14.07 -28.33
N PHE A 169 10.55 -14.75 -27.35
CA PHE A 169 11.31 -15.50 -26.37
C PHE A 169 11.07 -16.99 -26.53
N THR A 170 12.08 -17.79 -26.18
CA THR A 170 11.92 -19.22 -26.02
C THR A 170 11.28 -19.52 -24.66
N ARG A 171 10.55 -20.64 -24.56
CA ARG A 171 9.91 -21.08 -23.30
C ARG A 171 10.91 -21.21 -22.13
N SER A 172 12.18 -21.50 -22.44
CA SER A 172 13.30 -21.53 -21.50
C SER A 172 13.54 -20.19 -20.77
N PHE A 173 13.14 -19.06 -21.35
CA PHE A 173 13.24 -17.73 -20.73
C PHE A 173 12.46 -17.64 -19.41
N PHE A 174 11.19 -18.05 -19.46
CA PHE A 174 10.29 -17.99 -18.31
C PHE A 174 10.71 -18.99 -17.23
N GLU A 175 11.18 -20.16 -17.63
CA GLU A 175 11.69 -21.16 -16.68
C GLU A 175 12.89 -20.66 -15.90
N VAL A 176 13.79 -19.87 -16.52
CA VAL A 176 14.92 -19.28 -15.81
C VAL A 176 14.46 -18.21 -14.82
N PHE A 177 13.57 -17.29 -15.22
CA PHE A 177 13.01 -16.31 -14.28
C PHE A 177 12.24 -16.97 -13.12
N LYS A 178 11.52 -18.06 -13.40
CA LYS A 178 10.79 -18.84 -12.39
C LYS A 178 11.74 -19.62 -11.47
N LYS A 179 12.76 -20.30 -12.01
CA LYS A 179 13.79 -21.02 -11.23
C LYS A 179 14.60 -20.09 -10.34
N MET A 180 14.87 -18.88 -10.80
CA MET A 180 15.60 -17.85 -10.04
C MET A 180 14.74 -17.15 -8.99
N ASN A 181 13.42 -17.41 -9.00
CA ASN A 181 12.46 -16.85 -8.07
C ASN A 181 12.59 -15.31 -7.96
N PHE A 182 12.80 -14.65 -9.11
CA PHE A 182 12.99 -13.20 -9.17
C PHE A 182 11.68 -12.46 -8.93
N SER A 183 11.17 -12.49 -7.70
CA SER A 183 10.05 -11.65 -7.28
C SER A 183 10.42 -10.16 -7.18
N GLU A 184 11.71 -9.84 -7.31
CA GLU A 184 12.28 -8.51 -7.13
C GLU A 184 12.83 -7.93 -8.44
N VAL A 185 13.08 -6.62 -8.40
CA VAL A 185 13.77 -5.84 -9.44
C VAL A 185 15.15 -6.43 -9.69
N VAL A 186 15.40 -6.79 -10.95
CA VAL A 186 16.62 -7.45 -11.40
C VAL A 186 17.53 -6.45 -12.11
N GLU A 187 18.76 -6.31 -11.63
CA GLU A 187 19.81 -5.55 -12.31
C GLU A 187 20.65 -6.49 -13.20
N ILE A 188 20.65 -6.25 -14.52
CA ILE A 188 21.25 -7.16 -15.51
C ILE A 188 22.73 -7.41 -15.25
N LYS A 189 23.47 -6.39 -14.78
CA LYS A 189 24.89 -6.53 -14.43
C LYS A 189 25.13 -7.65 -13.42
N ARG A 190 24.21 -7.87 -12.49
CA ARG A 190 24.32 -8.93 -11.47
C ARG A 190 24.04 -10.31 -12.05
N VAL A 191 23.21 -10.37 -13.08
CA VAL A 191 22.77 -11.62 -13.70
C VAL A 191 23.74 -12.15 -14.75
N LEU A 192 24.55 -11.26 -15.37
CA LEU A 192 25.57 -11.66 -16.34
C LEU A 192 26.67 -12.57 -15.75
N TYR A 193 26.77 -12.65 -14.42
CA TYR A 193 27.69 -13.56 -13.72
C TYR A 193 27.05 -14.92 -13.35
N LEU A 194 25.79 -15.15 -13.72
CA LEU A 194 25.11 -16.42 -13.52
C LEU A 194 25.41 -17.40 -14.67
N SER A 195 24.81 -18.60 -14.61
CA SER A 195 25.07 -19.70 -15.55
C SER A 195 24.95 -19.32 -17.04
N GLU A 196 25.60 -20.08 -17.90
CA GLU A 196 25.67 -19.79 -19.34
C GLU A 196 24.29 -19.72 -20.04
N GLU A 197 23.32 -20.50 -19.55
CA GLU A 197 21.92 -20.46 -20.00
C GLU A 197 21.29 -19.08 -19.77
N VAL A 198 21.58 -18.49 -18.61
CA VAL A 198 21.07 -17.19 -18.20
C VAL A 198 21.70 -16.11 -19.07
N ARG A 199 22.99 -16.23 -19.35
CA ARG A 199 23.70 -15.30 -20.25
C ARG A 199 23.09 -15.27 -21.66
N LYS A 200 22.70 -16.44 -22.20
CA LYS A 200 22.01 -16.52 -23.52
C LYS A 200 20.66 -15.81 -23.51
N ILE A 201 19.91 -15.93 -22.42
CA ILE A 201 18.64 -15.24 -22.23
C ILE A 201 18.81 -13.72 -22.14
N PHE A 202 19.77 -13.25 -21.35
CA PHE A 202 20.00 -11.81 -21.17
C PHE A 202 20.66 -11.14 -22.39
N ASN A 203 21.25 -11.91 -23.30
CA ASN A 203 21.69 -11.38 -24.60
C ASN A 203 20.51 -10.83 -25.43
N ILE A 204 19.29 -11.36 -25.26
CA ILE A 204 18.09 -10.84 -25.96
C ILE A 204 17.76 -9.41 -25.49
N PHE A 205 18.06 -9.10 -24.22
CA PHE A 205 17.88 -7.77 -23.66
C PHE A 205 18.99 -6.77 -24.03
N LYS A 206 20.02 -7.20 -24.78
CA LYS A 206 20.97 -6.25 -25.37
C LYS A 206 20.29 -5.35 -26.40
N GLU A 207 19.31 -5.87 -27.15
CA GLU A 207 18.58 -5.08 -28.16
C GLU A 207 17.76 -3.95 -27.53
N THR A 208 17.29 -4.13 -26.29
CA THR A 208 16.58 -3.10 -25.52
C THR A 208 17.49 -2.28 -24.62
N GLU A 209 18.81 -2.54 -24.66
CA GLU A 209 19.82 -1.93 -23.78
C GLU A 209 19.43 -1.97 -22.31
N ALA A 210 18.73 -3.03 -21.92
CA ALA A 210 18.13 -3.10 -20.61
C ALA A 210 19.22 -3.09 -19.52
N ARG A 211 18.94 -2.40 -18.43
CA ARG A 211 19.75 -2.39 -17.22
C ARG A 211 18.99 -2.93 -16.04
N ILE A 212 17.70 -2.59 -15.96
CA ILE A 212 16.78 -3.03 -14.92
C ILE A 212 15.60 -3.74 -15.58
N ILE A 213 15.22 -4.88 -15.00
CA ILE A 213 14.03 -5.63 -15.37
C ILE A 213 13.17 -5.77 -14.11
N ILE A 214 11.89 -5.42 -14.23
CA ILE A 214 10.92 -5.49 -13.16
C ILE A 214 9.80 -6.44 -13.60
N PRO A 215 9.80 -7.69 -13.12
CA PRO A 215 8.73 -8.63 -13.39
C PRO A 215 7.50 -8.29 -12.54
N TYR A 216 6.31 -8.32 -13.14
CA TYR A 216 5.04 -8.18 -12.43
C TYR A 216 4.30 -9.52 -12.43
N TYR A 217 4.16 -10.08 -11.24
CA TYR A 217 3.52 -11.38 -11.01
C TYR A 217 2.04 -11.24 -10.69
N CYS A 218 1.23 -12.16 -11.18
CA CYS A 218 -0.14 -12.35 -10.75
C CYS A 218 -0.33 -13.80 -10.28
N GLY A 219 -0.21 -14.02 -8.97
CA GLY A 219 -0.05 -15.38 -8.46
C GLY A 219 1.33 -15.91 -8.82
N ASP A 220 1.40 -17.10 -9.40
CA ASP A 220 2.66 -17.76 -9.77
C ASP A 220 3.11 -17.48 -11.22
N GLU A 221 2.38 -16.63 -11.93
CA GLU A 221 2.63 -16.30 -13.33
C GLU A 221 3.15 -14.87 -13.50
N ILE A 222 4.22 -14.70 -14.28
CA ILE A 222 4.67 -13.37 -14.71
C ILE A 222 3.79 -12.93 -15.88
N LEU A 223 3.07 -11.82 -15.72
CA LEU A 223 2.19 -11.29 -16.75
C LEU A 223 2.84 -10.15 -17.54
N TYR A 224 3.68 -9.36 -16.89
CA TYR A 224 4.25 -8.16 -17.49
C TYR A 224 5.70 -7.97 -17.06
N PHE A 225 6.47 -7.30 -17.91
CA PHE A 225 7.83 -6.89 -17.62
C PHE A 225 7.97 -5.39 -17.90
N LEU A 226 8.42 -4.64 -16.91
CA LEU A 226 8.89 -3.28 -17.11
C LEU A 226 10.42 -3.30 -17.23
N ILE A 227 10.92 -2.75 -18.32
CA ILE A 227 12.33 -2.74 -18.66
C ILE A 227 12.80 -1.29 -18.73
N LEU A 228 13.89 -0.99 -18.03
CA LEU A 228 14.53 0.31 -18.06
C LEU A 228 15.95 0.14 -18.60
N SER A 229 16.33 1.00 -19.55
CA SER A 229 17.68 1.03 -20.13
C SER A 229 18.68 1.76 -19.22
N SER A 230 19.86 2.14 -19.72
CA SER A 230 20.74 3.09 -19.02
C SER A 230 20.05 4.41 -18.76
N LYS A 231 20.44 5.08 -17.67
CA LYS A 231 20.13 6.50 -17.46
C LYS A 231 20.80 7.34 -18.52
N LYS A 232 20.16 8.43 -18.94
CA LYS A 232 20.72 9.37 -19.95
C LYS A 232 22.09 9.94 -19.57
N ASN A 233 22.39 10.01 -18.27
CA ASN A 233 23.68 10.46 -17.75
C ASN A 233 24.69 9.32 -17.48
N ASN A 234 24.39 8.09 -17.92
CA ASN A 234 25.16 6.88 -17.67
C ASN A 234 25.44 6.53 -16.20
N ALA A 235 24.78 7.22 -15.25
CA ALA A 235 24.92 6.90 -13.84
C ALA A 235 24.26 5.54 -13.51
N PRO A 236 24.81 4.75 -12.58
CA PRO A 236 24.14 3.54 -12.12
C PRO A 236 22.83 3.87 -11.39
N TYR A 237 21.93 2.89 -11.33
CA TYR A 237 20.75 2.97 -10.48
C TYR A 237 21.19 2.89 -9.01
N ARG A 238 20.70 3.83 -8.20
CA ARG A 238 21.00 3.91 -6.78
C ARG A 238 20.20 2.85 -6.03
N LYS A 239 20.73 2.40 -4.89
CA LYS A 239 20.05 1.43 -4.02
C LYS A 239 18.64 1.89 -3.62
N VAL A 240 18.49 3.17 -3.25
CA VAL A 240 17.20 3.77 -2.89
C VAL A 240 16.19 3.71 -4.04
N GLU A 241 16.63 3.90 -5.28
CA GLU A 241 15.75 3.80 -6.45
C GLU A 241 15.28 2.36 -6.67
N ILE A 242 16.17 1.38 -6.52
CA ILE A 242 15.84 -0.05 -6.60
C ILE A 242 14.87 -0.47 -5.49
N GLU A 243 15.09 0.00 -4.26
CA GLU A 243 14.18 -0.25 -3.13
C GLU A 243 12.78 0.34 -3.38
N ILE A 244 12.71 1.53 -3.99
CA ILE A 244 11.43 2.16 -4.35
C ILE A 244 10.75 1.40 -5.49
N MET A 245 11.50 1.00 -6.53
CA MET A 245 11.00 0.14 -7.60
C MET A 245 10.41 -1.17 -7.05
N ASN A 246 11.11 -1.82 -6.11
CA ASN A 246 10.64 -3.02 -5.41
C ASN A 246 9.35 -2.77 -4.62
N LYS A 247 9.23 -1.63 -3.93
CA LYS A 247 7.98 -1.28 -3.22
C LYS A 247 6.83 -1.06 -4.19
N HIS A 248 7.07 -0.42 -5.32
CA HIS A 248 6.04 -0.16 -6.33
C HIS A 248 5.48 -1.44 -6.95
N THR A 249 6.26 -2.52 -7.08
CA THR A 249 5.76 -3.76 -7.72
C THR A 249 4.50 -4.28 -7.03
N GLY A 250 4.46 -4.29 -5.69
CA GLY A 250 3.29 -4.73 -4.93
C GLY A 250 2.04 -3.87 -5.19
N PHE A 251 2.19 -2.55 -5.21
CA PHE A 251 1.08 -1.63 -5.51
C PHE A 251 0.61 -1.76 -6.95
N ILE A 252 1.53 -1.85 -7.92
CA ILE A 252 1.21 -2.02 -9.34
C ILE A 252 0.45 -3.33 -9.58
N ILE A 253 0.93 -4.44 -9.03
CA ILE A 253 0.27 -5.75 -9.14
C ILE A 253 -1.15 -5.68 -8.54
N THR A 254 -1.30 -5.04 -7.39
CA THR A 254 -2.60 -4.86 -6.74
C THR A 254 -3.54 -4.03 -7.61
N SER A 255 -3.08 -2.92 -8.19
CA SER A 255 -3.86 -2.12 -9.14
C SER A 255 -4.28 -2.93 -10.37
N ILE A 256 -3.36 -3.69 -10.97
CA ILE A 256 -3.65 -4.56 -12.12
C ILE A 256 -4.78 -5.54 -11.76
N LYS A 257 -4.68 -6.24 -10.62
CA LYS A 257 -5.70 -7.18 -10.15
C LYS A 257 -7.05 -6.51 -9.93
N ASN A 258 -7.06 -5.33 -9.30
CA ASN A 258 -8.30 -4.60 -9.04
C ASN A 258 -9.01 -4.17 -10.33
N ILE A 259 -8.24 -3.72 -11.32
CA ILE A 259 -8.80 -3.34 -12.63
C ILE A 259 -9.36 -4.56 -13.34
N PHE A 260 -8.65 -5.70 -13.35
CA PHE A 260 -9.17 -6.95 -13.92
C PHE A 260 -10.47 -7.40 -13.26
N LEU A 261 -10.52 -7.40 -11.91
CA LEU A 261 -11.72 -7.74 -11.17
C LEU A 261 -12.88 -6.79 -11.48
N PHE A 262 -12.59 -5.50 -11.63
CA PHE A 262 -13.60 -4.51 -12.00
C PHE A 262 -14.15 -4.75 -13.42
N GLU A 263 -13.29 -5.04 -14.39
CA GLU A 263 -13.68 -5.38 -15.76
C GLU A 263 -14.51 -6.67 -15.81
N GLU A 264 -14.12 -7.69 -15.04
CA GLU A 264 -14.87 -8.95 -14.93
C GLU A 264 -16.26 -8.72 -14.34
N LEU A 265 -16.37 -7.99 -13.23
CA LEU A 265 -17.65 -7.62 -12.63
C LEU A 265 -18.53 -6.82 -13.58
N LYS A 266 -17.94 -5.94 -14.38
CA LYS A 266 -18.65 -5.17 -15.42
C LYS A 266 -19.21 -6.12 -16.48
N ASN A 267 -18.43 -7.07 -16.95
CA ASN A 267 -18.84 -8.07 -17.93
C ASN A 267 -19.96 -8.98 -17.41
N ILE A 268 -19.86 -9.46 -16.17
CA ILE A 268 -20.92 -10.25 -15.52
C ILE A 268 -22.23 -9.46 -15.45
N ARG A 269 -22.17 -8.17 -15.10
CA ARG A 269 -23.36 -7.28 -15.09
C ARG A 269 -23.96 -7.12 -16.49
N TYR A 270 -23.14 -6.98 -17.53
CA TYR A 270 -23.62 -6.93 -18.91
C TYR A 270 -24.31 -8.23 -19.32
N ILE A 271 -23.70 -9.38 -19.03
CA ILE A 271 -24.30 -10.70 -19.32
C ILE A 271 -25.64 -10.85 -18.59
N LYS A 272 -25.72 -10.44 -17.32
CA LYS A 272 -26.99 -10.48 -16.55
C LYS A 272 -28.08 -9.61 -17.19
N LYS A 273 -27.74 -8.40 -17.65
CA LYS A 273 -28.68 -7.52 -18.37
C LYS A 273 -29.11 -8.14 -19.71
N PHE A 274 -28.16 -8.70 -20.46
CA PHE A 274 -28.45 -9.39 -21.72
C PHE A 274 -29.43 -10.55 -21.52
N ASN A 275 -29.20 -11.39 -20.51
CA ASN A 275 -30.10 -12.50 -20.18
C ASN A 275 -31.51 -12.03 -19.80
N GLN A 276 -31.65 -10.90 -19.09
CA GLN A 276 -32.96 -10.31 -18.79
C GLN A 276 -33.71 -9.88 -20.06
N VAL A 277 -33.00 -9.31 -21.04
CA VAL A 277 -33.59 -8.92 -22.34
C VAL A 277 -34.02 -10.16 -23.12
N VAL A 278 -33.18 -11.19 -23.20
CA VAL A 278 -33.50 -12.46 -23.87
C VAL A 278 -34.74 -13.11 -23.25
N THR A 279 -34.85 -13.13 -21.92
CA THR A 279 -36.04 -13.68 -21.23
C THR A 279 -37.31 -12.88 -21.54
N ARG A 280 -37.23 -11.55 -21.61
CA ARG A 280 -38.39 -10.71 -22.00
C ARG A 280 -38.84 -11.03 -23.43
N ILE A 281 -37.91 -11.07 -24.38
CA ILE A 281 -38.20 -11.41 -25.79
C ILE A 281 -38.82 -12.82 -25.88
N SER A 282 -38.25 -13.80 -25.17
CA SER A 282 -38.78 -15.16 -25.13
C SER A 282 -40.23 -15.19 -24.60
N ASN A 283 -40.51 -14.48 -23.51
CA ASN A 283 -41.86 -14.37 -22.96
C ASN A 283 -42.83 -13.69 -23.93
N GLU A 284 -42.41 -12.62 -24.61
CA GLU A 284 -43.22 -11.94 -25.62
C GLU A 284 -43.51 -12.83 -26.83
N LEU A 285 -42.54 -13.63 -27.28
CA LEU A 285 -42.73 -14.63 -28.33
C LEU A 285 -43.70 -15.73 -27.89
N ILE A 286 -43.59 -16.23 -26.66
CA ILE A 286 -44.54 -17.20 -26.09
C ILE A 286 -45.95 -16.60 -26.02
N LEU A 287 -46.09 -15.35 -25.60
CA LEU A 287 -47.39 -14.66 -25.56
C LEU A 287 -47.94 -14.43 -26.98
N SER A 288 -47.10 -14.03 -27.93
CA SER A 288 -47.49 -13.79 -29.32
C SER A 288 -47.91 -15.08 -30.01
N THR A 289 -47.17 -16.18 -29.81
CA THR A 289 -47.55 -17.51 -30.32
C THR A 289 -48.85 -18.02 -29.69
N LYS A 290 -49.08 -17.80 -28.39
CA LYS A 290 -50.38 -18.07 -27.74
C LYS A 290 -51.50 -17.25 -28.37
N ARG A 291 -51.30 -15.95 -28.59
CA ARG A 291 -52.27 -15.06 -29.26
C ARG A 291 -52.58 -15.52 -30.68
N LEU A 292 -51.57 -15.88 -31.47
CA LEU A 292 -51.75 -16.43 -32.82
C LEU A 292 -52.54 -17.74 -32.81
N LYS A 293 -52.27 -18.65 -31.87
CA LYS A 293 -53.05 -19.89 -31.71
C LYS A 293 -54.53 -19.60 -31.39
N ILE A 294 -54.80 -18.61 -30.54
CA ILE A 294 -56.17 -18.18 -30.20
C ILE A 294 -56.87 -17.57 -31.43
N LEU A 295 -56.21 -16.65 -32.12
CA LEU A 295 -56.74 -16.03 -33.34
C LEU A 295 -57.03 -17.06 -34.43
N ASN A 296 -56.13 -18.03 -34.62
CA ASN A 296 -56.34 -19.10 -35.60
C ASN A 296 -57.56 -19.96 -35.22
N ARG A 297 -57.70 -20.34 -33.95
CA ARG A 297 -58.92 -21.04 -33.47
C ARG A 297 -60.18 -20.22 -33.71
N ASN A 298 -60.16 -18.92 -33.42
CA ASN A 298 -61.32 -18.05 -33.61
C ASN A 298 -61.67 -17.88 -35.10
N ASN A 299 -60.68 -17.76 -35.97
CA ASN A 299 -60.89 -17.70 -37.43
C ASN A 299 -61.48 -19.01 -37.95
N ILE A 300 -60.95 -20.16 -37.51
CA ILE A 300 -61.51 -21.48 -37.85
C ILE A 300 -62.97 -21.58 -37.38
N PHE A 301 -63.27 -21.15 -36.15
CA PHE A 301 -64.64 -21.11 -35.62
C PHE A 301 -65.55 -20.18 -36.43
N LYS A 302 -65.08 -18.99 -36.81
CA LYS A 302 -65.86 -18.02 -37.59
C LYS A 302 -66.20 -18.56 -38.99
N VAL A 303 -65.22 -19.16 -39.67
CA VAL A 303 -65.42 -19.80 -40.98
C VAL A 303 -66.38 -20.98 -40.86
N LYS A 304 -66.23 -21.83 -39.83
CA LYS A 304 -67.14 -22.96 -39.57
C LYS A 304 -68.58 -22.48 -39.33
N ASN A 305 -68.77 -21.42 -38.54
CA ASN A 305 -70.09 -20.84 -38.30
C ASN A 305 -70.70 -20.20 -39.57
N GLN A 306 -69.91 -19.54 -40.41
CA GLN A 306 -70.38 -19.04 -41.70
C GLN A 306 -70.82 -20.17 -42.62
N ILE A 307 -70.05 -21.26 -42.71
CA ILE A 307 -70.40 -22.45 -43.49
C ILE A 307 -71.71 -23.07 -42.97
N ILE A 308 -71.84 -23.26 -41.65
CA ILE A 308 -73.06 -23.78 -41.03
C ILE A 308 -74.26 -22.87 -41.34
N HIS A 309 -74.09 -21.56 -41.26
CA HIS A 309 -75.16 -20.60 -41.56
C HIS A 309 -75.58 -20.65 -43.03
N SER A 310 -74.63 -20.74 -43.96
CA SER A 310 -74.88 -20.91 -45.40
C SER A 310 -75.60 -22.22 -45.71
N ILE A 311 -75.19 -23.33 -45.08
CA ILE A 311 -75.87 -24.64 -45.20
C ILE A 311 -77.30 -24.57 -44.66
N LYS A 312 -77.51 -23.89 -43.52
CA LYS A 312 -78.85 -23.73 -42.93
C LYS A 312 -79.76 -22.89 -43.85
N LYS A 313 -79.25 -21.80 -44.43
CA LYS A 313 -79.97 -21.02 -45.45
C LYS A 313 -80.32 -21.84 -46.69
N MET A 314 -79.37 -22.62 -47.22
CA MET A 314 -79.63 -23.52 -48.35
C MET A 314 -80.73 -24.55 -48.03
N LYS A 315 -80.71 -25.18 -46.85
CA LYS A 315 -81.77 -26.12 -46.43
C LYS A 315 -83.14 -25.48 -46.36
N ILE A 316 -83.23 -24.26 -45.83
CA ILE A 316 -84.50 -23.50 -45.79
C ILE A 316 -84.97 -23.20 -47.22
N MET A 317 -84.06 -22.75 -48.09
CA MET A 317 -84.39 -22.42 -49.48
C MET A 317 -84.85 -23.66 -50.27
N VAL A 318 -84.20 -24.81 -50.08
CA VAL A 318 -84.63 -26.11 -50.64
C VAL A 318 -85.99 -26.54 -50.08
N GLY A 319 -86.26 -26.27 -48.79
CA GLY A 319 -87.57 -26.52 -48.18
C GLY A 319 -88.68 -25.65 -48.79
N VAL A 320 -88.42 -24.36 -49.02
CA VAL A 320 -89.35 -23.44 -49.68
C VAL A 320 -89.62 -23.86 -51.12
N ILE A 321 -88.59 -24.25 -51.87
CA ILE A 321 -88.75 -24.74 -53.25
C ILE A 321 -89.58 -26.02 -53.28
N LYS A 322 -89.32 -26.97 -52.37
CA LYS A 322 -90.12 -28.20 -52.28
C LYS A 322 -91.58 -27.92 -51.89
N GLY A 323 -91.83 -26.94 -51.02
CA GLY A 323 -93.18 -26.54 -50.66
C GLY A 323 -93.94 -25.75 -51.74
N ALA A 324 -93.24 -25.23 -52.75
CA ALA A 324 -93.86 -24.55 -53.90
C ALA A 324 -94.12 -25.48 -55.09
N ILE A 325 -93.59 -26.72 -55.05
CA ILE A 325 -93.75 -27.75 -56.10
C ILE A 325 -94.84 -28.77 -55.74
N VAL A 326 -95.33 -28.72 -54.50
CA VAL A 326 -96.55 -29.43 -54.04
C VAL A 326 -97.69 -28.45 -54.05
#